data_AF-A0A2E7ZRZ1-F1
#
_entry.id   AF-A0A2E7ZRZ1-F1
#
_cell.length_a   1.000
_cell.length_b   1.000
_cell.length_c   1.000
_cell.angle_alpha   90.00
_cell.angle_beta   90.00
_cell.angle_gamma   90.00
#
_symmetry.space_group_name_H-M   'P 1'
#
loop_
_entity.id
_entity.type
_entity.pdbx_description
1 polymer ?
#
loop_
_entity_poly.entity_id
_entity_poly.type
_entity_poly.pdbx_seq_one_letter_code
_entity_poly.pdbx_strand_id
1 'polypeptide(L)'
;MAKKDPRLERAGVSGYNKPKRTPGHKTKSHVVVAKDGAQIKTIRFGEQGAKTNQNAAQRAAFKSRHAKNIAKGKMSAAYWANRTKWKA
;
A
#
# COMPACT_ATOMS: atom_id res chain seq x y z
N MET A 1 -11.49 -16.20 21.97
CA MET A 1 -11.30 -15.44 20.72
C MET A 1 -9.82 -15.41 20.39
N ALA A 2 -9.40 -15.74 19.16
CA ALA A 2 -8.00 -15.63 18.78
C ALA A 2 -7.54 -14.17 18.89
N LYS A 3 -6.47 -13.92 19.65
CA LYS A 3 -5.92 -12.56 19.83
C LYS A 3 -5.53 -12.02 18.46
N LYS A 4 -5.95 -10.80 18.14
CA LYS A 4 -5.62 -10.15 16.87
C LYS A 4 -4.10 -9.96 16.80
N ASP A 5 -3.49 -10.22 15.63
CA ASP A 5 -2.04 -10.08 15.48
C ASP A 5 -1.62 -8.66 15.92
N PRO A 6 -0.67 -8.52 16.86
CA PRO A 6 -0.20 -7.22 17.35
C PRO A 6 0.24 -6.26 16.25
N ARG A 7 0.70 -6.77 15.10
CA ARG A 7 1.08 -5.98 13.91
C ARG A 7 -0.14 -5.29 13.30
N LEU A 8 -1.30 -5.96 13.27
CA LEU A 8 -2.55 -5.41 12.77
C LEU A 8 -3.07 -4.31 13.69
N GLU A 9 -3.00 -4.53 15.00
CA GLU A 9 -3.40 -3.55 16.02
C GLU A 9 -2.51 -2.30 15.95
N ARG A 10 -1.18 -2.46 15.94
CA ARG A 10 -0.22 -1.35 15.86
C ARG A 10 -0.35 -0.55 14.56
N ALA A 11 -0.60 -1.20 13.44
CA ALA A 11 -0.86 -0.52 12.17
C ALA A 11 -2.30 0.06 12.11
N GLY A 12 -3.18 -0.35 13.01
CA GLY A 12 -4.58 0.02 13.08
C GLY A 12 -5.40 -0.45 11.88
N VAL A 13 -5.02 -1.56 11.23
CA VAL A 13 -5.73 -2.12 10.07
C VAL A 13 -6.76 -3.18 10.50
N SER A 14 -7.79 -3.38 9.68
CA SER A 14 -8.85 -4.35 9.96
C SER A 14 -8.42 -5.81 9.72
N GLY A 15 -7.38 -6.03 8.91
CA GLY A 15 -6.83 -7.36 8.64
C GLY A 15 -5.63 -7.31 7.70
N TYR A 16 -5.03 -8.46 7.44
CA TYR A 16 -3.95 -8.55 6.45
C TYR A 16 -4.45 -8.16 5.06
N ASN A 17 -3.58 -7.54 4.27
CA ASN A 17 -3.86 -7.16 2.88
C ASN A 17 -5.07 -6.19 2.74
N LYS A 18 -5.51 -5.55 3.83
CA LYS A 18 -6.57 -4.54 3.87
C LYS A 18 -5.94 -3.16 4.15
N PRO A 19 -5.52 -2.40 3.12
CA PRO A 19 -4.91 -1.10 3.32
C PRO A 19 -5.91 -0.10 3.90
N LYS A 20 -5.40 0.89 4.65
CA LYS A 20 -6.19 2.04 5.10
C LYS A 20 -5.44 3.35 4.90
N ARG A 21 -6.16 4.48 4.94
CA ARG A 21 -5.59 5.82 4.95
C ARG A 21 -4.95 6.15 6.29
N THR A 22 -3.91 6.97 6.25
CA THR A 22 -3.18 7.48 7.44
C THR A 22 -3.03 9.01 7.36
N PRO A 23 -4.10 9.79 7.64
CA PRO A 23 -4.06 11.25 7.50
C PRO A 23 -3.02 11.91 8.41
N GLY A 24 -2.80 11.39 9.62
CA GLY A 24 -1.80 11.93 10.56
C GLY A 24 -0.35 11.51 10.30
N HIS A 25 -0.06 10.70 9.27
CA HIS A 25 1.32 10.31 8.98
C HIS A 25 2.02 11.37 8.10
N LYS A 26 3.23 11.78 8.50
CA LYS A 26 3.97 12.90 7.91
C LYS A 26 4.14 12.81 6.39
N THR A 27 4.50 11.63 5.88
CA THR A 27 4.92 11.48 4.46
C THR A 27 4.15 10.42 3.66
N LYS A 28 3.30 9.62 4.31
CA LYS A 28 2.67 8.46 3.66
C LYS A 28 1.18 8.50 3.87
N SER A 29 0.45 8.32 2.79
CA SER A 29 -1.02 8.44 2.77
C SER A 29 -1.71 7.17 3.23
N HIS A 30 -1.04 6.00 3.17
CA HIS A 30 -1.65 4.71 3.49
C HIS A 30 -0.70 3.77 4.24
N VAL A 31 -1.28 2.79 4.93
CA VAL A 31 -0.59 1.66 5.55
C VAL A 31 -1.34 0.36 5.26
N VAL A 32 -0.60 -0.74 5.16
CA VAL A 32 -1.12 -2.10 5.09
C VAL A 32 -0.19 -3.04 5.85
N VAL A 33 -0.75 -4.06 6.49
CA VAL A 33 0.02 -5.23 6.91
C VAL A 33 -0.15 -6.28 5.82
N ALA A 34 0.83 -6.39 4.95
CA ALA A 34 0.82 -7.35 3.86
C ALA A 34 1.14 -8.76 4.39
N LYS A 35 0.45 -9.76 3.85
CA LYS A 35 0.74 -11.18 4.11
C LYS A 35 0.78 -11.95 2.80
N ASP A 36 1.83 -12.73 2.62
CA ASP A 36 2.01 -13.65 1.50
C ASP A 36 2.70 -14.93 1.98
N GLY A 37 1.96 -16.05 1.98
CA GLY A 37 2.35 -17.26 2.69
C GLY A 37 2.66 -17.00 4.16
N ALA A 38 3.89 -17.34 4.57
CA ALA A 38 4.42 -17.10 5.91
C ALA A 38 4.98 -15.67 6.11
N GLN A 39 5.23 -14.94 5.03
CA GLN A 39 5.82 -13.60 5.12
C GLN A 39 4.76 -12.57 5.49
N ILE A 40 5.08 -11.74 6.48
CA ILE A 40 4.24 -10.64 6.94
C ILE A 40 5.09 -9.38 7.01
N LYS A 41 4.61 -8.29 6.40
CA LYS A 41 5.32 -7.01 6.36
C LYS A 41 4.35 -5.85 6.53
N THR A 42 4.65 -4.95 7.47
CA THR A 42 3.95 -3.66 7.55
C THR A 42 4.55 -2.71 6.53
N ILE A 43 3.73 -2.21 5.62
CA ILE A 43 4.15 -1.36 4.51
C ILE A 43 3.35 -0.05 4.59
N ARG A 44 4.06 1.08 4.69
CA ARG A 44 3.50 2.41 4.47
C ARG A 44 3.78 2.82 3.03
N PHE A 45 2.78 3.33 2.32
CA PHE A 45 2.90 3.59 0.89
C PHE A 45 2.08 4.79 0.43
N GLY A 46 2.43 5.29 -0.76
CA GLY A 46 1.83 6.46 -1.39
C GLY A 46 2.21 7.76 -0.69
N GLU A 47 2.60 8.77 -1.46
CA GLU A 47 2.97 10.06 -0.88
C GLU A 47 1.75 10.80 -0.30
N GLN A 48 1.93 11.44 0.85
CA GLN A 48 0.90 12.27 1.47
C GLN A 48 0.62 13.51 0.59
N GLY A 49 -0.65 13.91 0.47
CA GLY A 49 -1.05 15.08 -0.34
C GLY A 49 -0.96 14.89 -1.86
N ALA A 50 -0.28 13.86 -2.35
CA ALA A 50 -0.16 13.63 -3.79
C ALA A 50 -1.52 13.32 -4.44
N LYS A 51 -1.88 14.14 -5.43
CA LYS A 51 -2.97 13.89 -6.38
C LYS A 51 -2.52 12.81 -7.36
N THR A 52 -3.21 11.69 -7.38
CA THR A 52 -2.89 10.55 -8.25
C THR A 52 -4.04 10.28 -9.20
N ASN A 53 -3.80 9.48 -10.23
CA ASN A 53 -4.81 9.04 -11.18
C ASN A 53 -5.54 10.16 -11.96
N GLN A 54 -4.92 11.32 -12.17
CA GLN A 54 -5.60 12.45 -12.83
C GLN A 54 -5.80 12.21 -14.34
N ASN A 55 -4.88 11.50 -14.98
CA ASN A 55 -4.98 11.15 -16.40
C ASN A 55 -4.22 9.86 -16.74
N ALA A 56 -4.44 9.35 -17.96
CA ALA A 56 -3.84 8.11 -18.44
C ALA A 56 -2.31 8.17 -18.55
N ALA A 57 -1.76 9.32 -18.98
CA ALA A 57 -0.32 9.51 -19.12
C ALA A 57 0.41 9.40 -17.78
N GLN A 58 -0.12 10.01 -16.71
CA GLN A 58 0.43 9.88 -15.36
C GLN A 58 0.37 8.44 -14.84
N ARG A 59 -0.74 7.73 -15.06
CA ARG A 59 -0.84 6.30 -14.72
C ARG A 59 0.21 5.47 -15.45
N ALA A 60 0.36 5.69 -16.76
CA ALA A 60 1.33 4.97 -17.58
C ALA A 60 2.77 5.26 -17.12
N ALA A 61 3.10 6.52 -16.85
CA ALA A 61 4.41 6.91 -16.33
C ALA A 61 4.71 6.26 -14.97
N PHE A 62 3.74 6.25 -14.04
CA PHE A 62 3.89 5.57 -12.75
C PHE A 62 4.14 4.06 -12.95
N LYS A 63 3.32 3.39 -13.76
CA LYS A 63 3.44 1.95 -14.02
C LYS A 63 4.77 1.59 -14.68
N SER A 64 5.23 2.40 -15.63
CA SER A 64 6.53 2.23 -16.28
C SER A 64 7.69 2.35 -15.28
N ARG A 65 7.73 3.44 -14.51
CA ARG A 65 8.79 3.68 -13.51
C ARG A 65 8.84 2.63 -12.40
N HIS A 66 7.69 2.03 -12.06
CA HIS A 66 7.59 1.11 -10.93
C HIS A 66 7.30 -0.35 -11.31
N ALA A 67 7.32 -0.70 -12.60
CA ALA A 67 6.94 -2.03 -13.10
C ALA A 67 7.62 -3.18 -12.33
N LYS A 68 8.96 -3.12 -12.19
CA LYS A 68 9.75 -4.12 -11.46
C LYS A 68 9.29 -4.30 -10.00
N ASN A 69 8.90 -3.21 -9.34
CA ASN A 69 8.44 -3.26 -7.95
C ASN A 69 6.98 -3.66 -7.84
N ILE A 70 6.14 -3.38 -8.84
CA ILE A 70 4.76 -3.89 -8.88
C ILE A 70 4.77 -5.41 -9.05
N ALA A 71 5.67 -5.94 -9.89
CA ALA A 71 5.84 -7.37 -10.12
C ALA A 71 6.22 -8.18 -8.85
N LYS A 72 6.86 -7.54 -7.86
CA LYS A 72 7.16 -8.14 -6.55
C LYS A 72 5.92 -8.43 -5.69
N GLY A 73 4.73 -8.07 -6.13
CA GLY A 73 3.47 -8.42 -5.47
C GLY A 73 3.27 -7.76 -4.10
N LYS A 74 2.56 -8.44 -3.20
CA LYS A 74 2.07 -7.88 -1.92
C LYS A 74 3.19 -7.38 -1.00
N MET A 75 4.43 -7.82 -1.19
CA MET A 75 5.58 -7.39 -0.39
C MET A 75 6.15 -6.02 -0.81
N SER A 76 5.56 -5.37 -1.83
CA SER A 76 6.02 -4.11 -2.39
C SER A 76 5.08 -2.94 -2.12
N ALA A 77 5.64 -1.79 -1.71
CA ALA A 77 4.91 -0.54 -1.59
C ALA A 77 4.35 -0.06 -2.95
N ALA A 78 5.06 -0.32 -4.06
CA ALA A 78 4.61 0.06 -5.39
C ALA A 78 3.39 -0.75 -5.84
N TYR A 79 3.33 -2.03 -5.49
CA TYR A 79 2.14 -2.87 -5.74
C TYR A 79 0.91 -2.28 -5.05
N TRP A 80 1.03 -1.93 -3.76
CA TRP A 80 -0.07 -1.33 -3.02
C TRP A 80 -0.43 0.06 -3.53
N ALA A 81 0.56 0.91 -3.84
CA ALA A 81 0.29 2.21 -4.46
C ALA A 81 -0.44 2.05 -5.80
N ASN A 82 -0.01 1.11 -6.65
CA ASN A 82 -0.68 0.82 -7.92
C ASN A 82 -2.14 0.42 -7.70
N ARG A 83 -2.36 -0.60 -6.85
CA ARG A 83 -3.70 -1.15 -6.57
C ARG A 83 -4.65 -0.14 -5.94
N THR A 84 -4.14 0.76 -5.08
CA THR A 84 -4.98 1.64 -4.26
C THR A 84 -5.12 3.05 -4.85
N LYS A 85 -4.07 3.56 -5.52
CA LYS A 85 -3.98 4.96 -5.97
C LYS A 85 -3.86 5.15 -7.48
N TRP A 86 -3.45 4.13 -8.24
CA TRP A 86 -3.17 4.25 -9.69
C TRP A 86 -3.90 3.22 -10.57
N LYS A 87 -4.84 2.46 -10.00
CA LYS A 87 -5.75 1.65 -10.79
C LYS A 87 -6.62 2.58 -11.64
N ALA A 88 -6.90 2.18 -12.88
CA ALA A 88 -7.90 2.85 -13.69
C ALA A 88 -9.28 2.59 -13.03
#